data_AF-A0A1S7SJ40-F1
#
_entry.id   AF-A0A1S7SJ40-F1
#
_cell.length_a   1.000
_cell.length_b   1.000
_cell.length_c   1.000
_cell.angle_alpha   90.00
_cell.angle_beta   90.00
_cell.angle_gamma   90.00
#
_symmetry.space_group_name_H-M   'P 1'
#
loop_
_entity.id
_entity.type
_entity.pdbx_description
1 polymer ?
#
loop_
_entity_poly.entity_id
_entity_poly.type
_entity_poly.pdbx_seq_one_letter_code
_entity_poly.pdbx_strand_id
1 'polypeptide(L)'
;MGAMLSFPIESVRAVIARGCADAEVNGGYRNPHYGLDPGRDERPGVWLIGDQGVYLCSNGRLPDDERPLAACALECDPCTNDDWFEVKRRTFGEMTASNSSMPLSWRP
;
A
#
# COMPACT_ATOMS: atom_id res chain seq x y z
N MET A 1 -1.12 -11.99 -21.62
CA MET A 1 -0.02 -11.18 -21.04
C MET A 1 -0.56 -10.68 -19.72
N GLY A 2 0.04 -11.06 -18.58
CA GLY A 2 -0.44 -10.61 -17.27
C GLY A 2 -0.36 -9.09 -17.21
N ALA A 3 -1.42 -8.42 -16.78
CA ALA A 3 -1.36 -6.97 -16.60
C ALA A 3 -0.43 -6.68 -15.40
N MET A 4 0.50 -5.74 -15.58
CA MET A 4 1.49 -5.35 -14.59
C MET A 4 1.04 -4.02 -13.98
N LEU A 5 1.13 -3.89 -12.65
CA LEU A 5 0.84 -2.65 -11.97
C LEU A 5 2.11 -1.82 -11.85
N SER A 6 2.07 -0.60 -12.35
CA SER A 6 3.22 0.30 -12.37
C SER A 6 3.01 1.42 -11.36
N PHE A 7 4.05 1.69 -10.58
CA PHE A 7 4.09 2.80 -9.63
C PHE A 7 5.25 3.72 -9.99
N PRO A 8 5.02 5.05 -10.10
CA PRO A 8 6.12 6.00 -10.26
C PRO A 8 7.10 5.89 -9.09
N ILE A 9 8.39 5.80 -9.39
CA ILE A 9 9.41 5.57 -8.36
C ILE A 9 9.48 6.72 -7.35
N GLU A 10 9.16 7.95 -7.75
CA GLU A 10 9.05 9.08 -6.83
C GLU A 10 7.91 8.91 -5.83
N SER A 11 6.74 8.44 -6.28
CA SER A 11 5.59 8.18 -5.43
C SER A 11 5.88 7.04 -4.44
N VAL A 12 6.55 5.97 -4.90
CA VAL A 12 6.97 4.87 -4.02
C VAL A 12 7.93 5.37 -2.94
N ARG A 13 8.94 6.17 -3.32
CA ARG A 13 9.89 6.77 -2.36
C ARG A 13 9.18 7.68 -1.36
N ALA A 14 8.23 8.49 -1.81
CA ALA A 14 7.47 9.39 -0.94
C ALA A 14 6.63 8.61 0.09
N VAL A 15 5.95 7.55 -0.33
CA VAL A 15 5.17 6.68 0.58
C VAL A 15 6.08 6.03 1.63
N ILE A 16 7.23 5.50 1.23
CA ILE A 16 8.20 4.88 2.16
C ILE A 16 8.74 5.93 3.14
N ALA A 17 9.20 7.08 2.63
CA ALA A 17 9.76 8.14 3.46
C ALA A 17 8.75 8.66 4.49
N ARG A 18 7.50 8.90 4.06
CA ARG A 18 6.43 9.33 4.95
C ARG A 18 6.13 8.29 6.01
N GLY A 19 6.00 7.03 5.63
CA GLY A 19 5.73 5.96 6.58
C GLY A 19 6.84 5.70 7.60
N CYS A 20 8.11 5.84 7.21
CA CYS A 20 9.22 5.81 8.16
C CYS A 20 9.14 6.97 9.16
N ALA A 21 8.88 8.20 8.69
CA ALA A 21 8.71 9.35 9.57
C ALA A 21 7.51 9.18 10.52
N ASP A 22 6.39 8.69 10.02
CA ASP A 22 5.20 8.41 10.84
C ASP A 22 5.53 7.34 11.91
N ALA A 23 6.25 6.27 11.54
CA ALA A 23 6.66 5.24 12.49
C ALA A 23 7.60 5.76 13.59
N GLU A 24 8.55 6.64 13.24
CA GLU A 24 9.46 7.26 14.21
C GLU A 24 8.72 8.11 15.25
N VAL A 25 7.67 8.83 14.83
CA VAL A 25 6.89 9.71 15.72
C VAL A 25 5.86 8.93 16.53
N ASN A 26 5.26 7.87 15.96
CA ASN A 26 4.08 7.21 16.54
C ASN A 26 4.37 5.82 17.13
N GLY A 27 5.63 5.50 17.43
CA GLY A 27 5.97 4.28 18.17
C GLY A 27 5.99 3.00 17.33
N GLY A 28 6.44 3.09 16.08
CA GLY A 28 6.76 1.94 15.24
C GLY A 28 5.81 1.72 14.06
N TYR A 29 5.76 0.48 13.59
CA TYR A 29 5.02 0.10 12.39
C TYR A 29 3.74 -0.64 12.76
N ARG A 30 2.70 -0.46 11.96
CA ARG A 30 1.43 -1.20 12.05
C ARG A 30 1.63 -2.64 11.58
N ASN A 31 0.99 -3.54 12.31
CA ASN A 31 0.95 -4.94 11.96
C ASN A 31 0.11 -5.16 10.67
N PRO A 32 0.62 -5.93 9.69
CA PRO A 32 -0.07 -6.20 8.43
C PRO A 32 -1.38 -7.00 8.57
N HIS A 33 -1.57 -7.68 9.70
CA HIS A 33 -2.75 -8.49 10.02
C HIS A 33 -3.81 -7.71 10.82
N TYR A 34 -3.91 -6.39 10.65
CA TYR A 34 -4.91 -5.54 11.35
C TYR A 34 -4.93 -5.69 12.88
N GLY A 35 -3.77 -5.98 13.49
CA GLY A 35 -3.68 -6.18 14.93
C GLY A 35 -4.22 -7.53 15.42
N LEU A 36 -4.51 -8.49 14.53
CA LEU A 36 -4.88 -9.86 14.91
C LEU A 36 -3.73 -10.63 15.56
N ASP A 37 -2.47 -10.23 15.32
CA ASP A 37 -1.27 -10.83 15.91
C ASP A 37 -0.26 -9.76 16.36
N PRO A 38 -0.58 -8.97 17.41
CA PRO A 38 0.25 -7.84 17.82
C PRO A 38 1.66 -8.28 18.24
N GLY A 39 2.69 -7.53 17.82
CA GLY A 39 4.10 -7.78 18.19
C GLY A 39 4.87 -8.78 17.31
N ARG A 40 4.22 -9.49 16.38
CA ARG A 40 4.92 -10.50 15.55
C ARG A 40 5.60 -9.93 14.30
N ASP A 41 4.93 -9.01 13.60
CA ASP A 41 5.31 -8.55 12.25
C ASP A 41 5.27 -7.02 12.08
N GLU A 42 5.52 -6.28 13.16
CA GLU A 42 5.64 -4.81 13.15
C GLU A 42 6.99 -4.35 12.58
N ARG A 43 7.22 -4.66 11.30
CA ARG A 43 8.45 -4.33 10.56
C ARG A 43 8.19 -3.29 9.47
N PRO A 44 9.21 -2.55 9.02
CA PRO A 44 9.06 -1.63 7.88
C PRO A 44 8.54 -2.36 6.64
N GLY A 45 7.42 -1.88 6.10
CA GLY A 45 6.71 -2.53 5.00
C GLY A 45 5.84 -1.56 4.22
N VAL A 46 5.37 -2.06 3.07
CA VAL A 46 4.32 -1.41 2.30
C VAL A 46 3.18 -2.37 2.09
N TRP A 47 1.97 -1.84 2.06
CA TRP A 47 0.73 -2.54 1.81
C TRP A 47 0.25 -2.19 0.41
N LEU A 48 -0.01 -3.22 -0.38
CA LEU A 48 -0.75 -3.13 -1.61
C LEU A 48 -2.23 -3.30 -1.27
N ILE A 49 -3.02 -2.23 -1.43
CA ILE A 49 -4.43 -2.17 -1.03
C ILE A 49 -5.28 -1.98 -2.29
N GLY A 50 -6.26 -2.86 -2.50
CA GLY A 50 -7.28 -2.67 -3.53
C GLY A 50 -8.57 -2.12 -2.95
N ASP A 51 -9.02 -0.96 -3.47
CA ASP A 51 -10.31 -0.32 -3.18
C ASP A 51 -10.87 0.30 -4.47
N GLN A 52 -11.06 1.62 -4.57
CA GLN A 52 -11.35 2.33 -5.83
C GLN A 52 -10.10 2.50 -6.70
N GLY A 53 -9.37 1.41 -6.90
CA GLY A 53 -8.07 1.36 -7.56
C GLY A 53 -7.15 0.37 -6.84
N VAL A 54 -5.85 0.45 -7.13
CA VAL A 54 -4.81 -0.29 -6.39
C VAL A 54 -3.77 0.70 -5.91
N TYR A 55 -3.44 0.64 -4.63
CA TYR A 55 -2.60 1.63 -3.96
C TYR A 55 -1.46 0.98 -3.20
N LEU A 56 -0.32 1.66 -3.16
CA LEU A 56 0.80 1.36 -2.29
C LEU A 56 0.76 2.33 -1.10
N CYS A 57 0.62 1.79 0.11
CA CYS A 57 0.55 2.54 1.36
C CYS A 57 1.65 2.06 2.30
N SER A 58 2.29 2.94 3.06
CA SER A 58 3.22 2.48 4.09
C SER A 58 2.48 1.97 5.33
N ASN A 59 3.08 1.00 6.01
CA ASN A 59 2.59 0.51 7.28
C ASN A 59 3.09 1.31 8.49
N GLY A 60 3.75 2.46 8.33
CA GLY A 60 4.08 3.34 9.46
C GLY A 60 2.86 3.61 10.34
N ARG A 61 3.04 3.65 11.67
CA ARG A 61 1.95 4.01 12.59
C ARG A 61 1.66 5.49 12.46
N LEU A 62 0.38 5.83 12.40
CA LEU A 62 -0.12 7.20 12.27
C LEU A 62 -0.86 7.57 13.57
N PRO A 63 -1.08 8.86 13.83
CA PRO A 63 -2.07 9.29 14.79
C PRO A 63 -3.44 8.70 14.46
N ASP A 64 -4.26 8.50 15.49
CA ASP A 64 -5.66 8.14 15.27
C ASP A 64 -6.33 9.21 14.38
N ASP A 65 -7.14 8.77 13.42
CA ASP A 65 -7.84 9.57 12.41
C ASP A 65 -7.02 10.18 11.25
N GLU A 66 -5.70 9.91 11.16
CA GLU A 66 -4.91 10.30 9.98
C GLU A 66 -4.93 9.24 8.86
N ARG A 67 -4.92 9.73 7.61
CA ARG A 67 -4.83 8.88 6.43
C ARG A 67 -3.36 8.69 6.02
N PRO A 68 -2.91 7.44 5.76
CA PRO A 68 -1.58 7.22 5.21
C PRO A 68 -1.45 7.87 3.85
N LEU A 69 -0.23 8.35 3.54
CA LEU A 69 0.11 8.67 2.16
C LEU A 69 0.06 7.40 1.32
N ALA A 70 -0.65 7.47 0.20
CA ALA A 70 -0.87 6.36 -0.73
C ALA A 70 -0.46 6.76 -2.15
N ALA A 71 0.17 5.84 -2.88
CA ALA A 71 0.47 5.99 -4.30
C ALA A 71 -0.42 5.06 -5.13
N CYS A 72 -1.17 5.59 -6.10
CA CYS A 72 -2.01 4.77 -6.98
C CYS A 72 -1.16 4.11 -8.08
N ALA A 73 -1.51 2.89 -8.46
CA ALA A 73 -1.00 2.26 -9.67
C ALA A 73 -1.56 2.99 -10.88
N LEU A 74 -0.71 3.31 -11.86
CA LEU A 74 -1.10 4.12 -13.03
C LEU A 74 -2.26 3.51 -13.80
N GLU A 75 -2.26 2.18 -13.92
CA GLU A 75 -3.27 1.44 -14.66
C GLU A 75 -4.59 1.27 -13.88
N CYS A 76 -4.60 1.54 -12.57
CA CYS A 76 -5.77 1.42 -11.70
C CYS A 76 -6.23 2.75 -11.09
N ASP A 77 -5.76 3.88 -11.62
CA ASP A 77 -6.16 5.21 -11.14
C ASP A 77 -7.49 5.64 -11.80
N PRO A 78 -8.59 5.76 -11.03
CA PRO A 78 -9.89 6.15 -11.57
C PRO A 78 -9.95 7.60 -12.07
N CYS A 79 -8.98 8.44 -11.70
CA CYS A 79 -8.90 9.81 -12.17
C CYS A 79 -8.26 9.92 -13.56
N THR A 80 -7.49 8.92 -13.97
CA THR A 80 -6.67 9.00 -15.20
C THR A 80 -6.88 7.84 -16.16
N ASN A 81 -7.50 6.74 -15.75
CA ASN A 81 -7.78 5.59 -16.60
C ASN A 81 -9.25 5.15 -16.46
N ASP A 82 -10.04 5.26 -17.53
CA ASP A 82 -11.45 4.83 -17.53
C ASP A 82 -11.60 3.31 -17.36
N ASP A 83 -10.60 2.52 -17.78
CA ASP A 83 -10.59 1.05 -17.69
C ASP A 83 -10.03 0.53 -16.35
N TRP A 84 -9.78 1.42 -15.37
CA TRP A 84 -9.09 1.10 -14.11
C TRP A 84 -9.66 -0.13 -13.40
N PHE A 85 -10.99 -0.30 -13.43
CA PHE A 85 -11.67 -1.39 -12.73
C PHE A 85 -11.40 -2.74 -13.40
N GLU A 86 -11.44 -2.81 -14.73
CA GLU A 86 -11.14 -4.05 -15.47
C GLU A 86 -9.67 -4.44 -15.35
N VAL A 87 -8.77 -3.44 -15.33
CA VAL A 87 -7.34 -3.68 -15.03
C VAL A 87 -7.18 -4.24 -13.61
N LYS A 88 -7.76 -3.58 -12.60
CA LYS A 88 -7.72 -4.04 -11.20
C LYS A 88 -8.24 -5.47 -11.09
N ARG A 89 -9.39 -5.75 -11.71
CA ARG A 89 -10.03 -7.05 -11.69
C ARG A 89 -9.13 -8.16 -12.23
N ARG A 90 -8.36 -7.89 -13.29
CA ARG A 90 -7.44 -8.85 -13.91
C ARG A 90 -6.12 -9.02 -13.17
N THR A 91 -5.62 -7.98 -12.49
CA THR A 91 -4.31 -8.00 -11.82
C THR A 91 -4.38 -8.31 -10.34
N PHE A 92 -5.38 -7.75 -9.66
CA PHE A 92 -5.53 -7.73 -8.22
C PHE A 92 -6.75 -8.52 -7.75
N GLY A 93 -7.78 -8.63 -8.60
CA GLY A 93 -9.02 -9.38 -8.32
C GLY A 93 -10.24 -8.49 -8.09
N GLU A 94 -11.40 -9.12 -7.91
CA GLU A 94 -12.70 -8.42 -7.85
C GLU A 94 -13.01 -7.78 -6.47
N MET A 95 -12.25 -8.13 -5.43
CA MET A 95 -12.57 -7.73 -4.06
C MET A 95 -12.29 -6.24 -3.81
N THR A 96 -13.24 -5.57 -3.16
CA THR A 96 -13.16 -4.14 -2.83
C THR A 96 -12.30 -3.83 -1.61
N ALA A 97 -11.85 -4.85 -0.88
CA ALA A 97 -10.87 -4.70 0.20
C ALA A 97 -9.98 -5.94 0.21
N SER A 98 -8.77 -5.82 -0.31
CA SER A 98 -7.72 -6.83 -0.11
C SER A 98 -6.41 -6.11 0.13
N ASN A 99 -5.65 -6.61 1.11
CA ASN A 99 -4.32 -6.11 1.43
C ASN A 99 -3.28 -7.19 1.16
N SER A 100 -2.12 -6.79 0.67
CA SER A 100 -0.94 -7.66 0.56
C SER A 100 0.25 -6.87 1.08
N SER A 101 0.99 -7.44 2.01
CA SER A 101 2.10 -6.74 2.66
C SER A 101 3.43 -7.21 2.10
N MET A 102 4.27 -6.26 1.68
CA MET A 102 5.64 -6.53 1.24
C MET A 102 6.62 -5.92 2.25
N PRO A 103 7.50 -6.73 2.86
CA PRO A 103 8.53 -6.21 3.77
C PRO A 103 9.59 -5.44 2.97
N LEU A 104 10.02 -4.28 3.48
CA LEU A 104 11.04 -3.45 2.83
C LEU A 104 12.43 -4.10 2.81
N SER A 105 12.64 -5.18 3.57
CA SER A 105 13.86 -5.98 3.53
C SER A 105 13.90 -6.99 2.38
N TRP A 106 12.82 -7.14 1.61
CA TRP A 106 12.80 -8.07 0.47
C TRP A 106 13.70 -7.54 -0.64
N ARG A 107 14.73 -8.32 -0.99
CA ARG A 107 15.52 -8.13 -2.21
C ARG A 107 15.11 -9.23 -3.21
N PRO A 108 14.98 -8.90 -4.50
CA PRO A 108 14.53 -9.83 -5.53
C PRO A 108 15.43 -11.06 -5.65
#